data_AF-A0A5C7F3Q3-F1
#
_entry.id   AF-A0A5C7F3Q3-F1
#
_cell.length_a   1.000
_cell.length_b   1.000
_cell.length_c   1.000
_cell.angle_alpha   90.00
_cell.angle_beta   90.00
_cell.angle_gamma   90.00
#
_symmetry.space_group_name_H-M   'P 1'
#
loop_
_entity.id
_entity.type
_entity.pdbx_description
1 polymer ?
#
loop_
_entity_poly.entity_id
_entity_poly.type
_entity_poly.pdbx_seq_one_letter_code
_entity_poly.pdbx_strand_id
1 'polypeptide(L)' 'MQRRVLVKILLEAGFESRGGTKHEKFTKGDITVKVKRHREIEDETAKRILKAAGLR' A
#
# COMPACT_ATOMS: atom_id res chain seq x y z
N MET A 1 12.13 0.75 1.11
CA MET A 1 11.38 -0.42 1.66
C MET A 1 11.01 -1.44 0.56
N GLN A 2 11.03 -2.75 0.84
CA GLN A 2 10.52 -3.77 -0.11
C GLN A 2 8.99 -3.75 -0.19
N ARG A 3 8.44 -3.87 -1.40
CA ARG A 3 6.98 -3.92 -1.63
C ARG A 3 6.27 -4.97 -0.78
N ARG A 4 6.88 -6.15 -0.59
CA ARG A 4 6.30 -7.25 0.19
C ARG A 4 6.00 -6.83 1.64
N VAL A 5 6.88 -6.04 2.25
CA VAL A 5 6.70 -5.56 3.63
C VAL A 5 5.52 -4.59 3.70
N LEU A 6 5.47 -3.62 2.78
CA LEU A 6 4.35 -2.66 2.71
C LEU A 6 3.02 -3.36 2.48
N VAL A 7 2.97 -4.32 1.55
CA VAL A 7 1.75 -5.11 1.26
C VAL A 7 1.33 -5.91 2.49
N LYS A 8 2.28 -6.53 3.21
CA LYS A 8 1.97 -7.27 4.43
C LYS A 8 1.35 -6.37 5.50
N ILE A 9 1.94 -5.18 5.73
CA ILE A 9 1.38 -4.19 6.67
C ILE A 9 -0.03 -3.77 6.26
N LEU A 10 -0.26 -3.53 4.96
CA LEU A 10 -1.58 -3.17 4.44
C LEU A 10 -2.59 -4.31 4.65
N LEU A 11 -2.21 -5.56 4.36
CA LEU A 11 -3.07 -6.73 4.58
C LEU A 11 -3.38 -6.95 6.07
N GLU A 12 -2.38 -6.85 6.95
CA GLU A 12 -2.55 -6.95 8.41
C GLU A 12 -3.43 -5.83 8.95
N ALA A 13 -3.35 -4.65 8.34
CA ALA A 13 -4.24 -3.54 8.65
C ALA A 13 -5.67 -3.72 8.09
N GLY A 14 -5.96 -4.80 7.34
CA GLY A 14 -7.27 -5.08 6.78
C GLY A 14 -7.56 -4.39 5.45
N PHE A 15 -6.54 -3.99 4.69
CA PHE A 15 -6.72 -3.52 3.32
C PHE A 15 -6.82 -4.70 2.35
N GLU A 16 -7.79 -4.63 1.46
CA GLU A 16 -8.00 -5.62 0.41
C GLU A 16 -7.34 -5.16 -0.89
N SER A 17 -6.62 -6.06 -1.56
CA SER A 17 -6.06 -5.79 -2.88
C SER A 17 -7.18 -5.87 -3.92
N ARG A 18 -7.54 -4.72 -4.51
CA ARG A 18 -8.44 -4.61 -5.66
C ARG A 18 -7.74 -4.84 -6.99
N GLY A 19 -6.43 -5.11 -6.98
CA GLY A 19 -5.63 -5.29 -8.17
C GLY A 19 -5.38 -3.99 -8.95
N GLY A 20 -4.67 -4.13 -10.06
CA GLY A 20 -4.36 -3.04 -10.99
C GLY A 20 -3.16 -3.37 -11.87
N THR A 21 -3.03 -2.67 -12.99
CA THR A 21 -1.98 -2.91 -13.99
C THR A 21 -0.63 -2.31 -13.57
N LYS A 22 -0.51 -0.98 -13.52
CA LYS A 22 0.73 -0.29 -13.10
C LYS A 22 0.87 -0.08 -11.59
N HIS A 23 -0.26 0.17 -10.93
CA HIS A 23 -0.34 0.33 -9.48
C HIS A 23 -1.40 -0.62 -8.97
N GLU A 24 -1.10 -1.30 -7.87
CA GLU A 24 -2.08 -2.10 -7.16
C GLU A 24 -2.87 -1.21 -6.21
N LYS A 25 -4.20 -1.30 -6.28
CA LYS A 25 -5.08 -0.56 -5.39
C LYS A 25 -5.34 -1.41 -4.16
N PHE A 26 -5.17 -0.82 -2.98
CA PHE A 26 -5.53 -1.39 -1.69
C PHE A 26 -6.67 -0.56 -1.11
N THR A 27 -7.74 -1.22 -0.69
CA THR A 27 -8.96 -0.55 -0.24
C THR A 27 -9.38 -1.08 1.12
N LYS A 28 -9.72 -0.20 2.04
CA LYS A 28 -10.27 -0.54 3.36
C LYS A 28 -11.40 0.42 3.68
N GLY A 29 -12.64 -0.02 3.51
CA GLY A 29 -13.81 0.86 3.58
C GLY A 29 -13.67 2.04 2.61
N ASP A 30 -13.71 3.26 3.13
CA ASP A 30 -13.57 4.50 2.34
C ASP A 30 -12.12 4.87 1.97
N ILE A 31 -11.12 4.23 2.58
CA ILE A 31 -9.71 4.55 2.33
C ILE A 31 -9.19 3.72 1.16
N THR A 32 -8.72 4.40 0.11
CA THR A 32 -8.07 3.78 -1.05
C THR A 32 -6.63 4.27 -1.17
N VAL A 33 -5.66 3.35 -1.12
CA VAL A 33 -4.25 3.63 -1.38
C VAL A 33 -3.75 2.91 -2.63
N LYS A 34 -2.81 3.51 -3.35
CA LYS A 34 -2.22 2.95 -4.57
C LYS A 34 -0.75 2.65 -4.33
N VAL A 35 -0.36 1.40 -4.55
CA VAL A 35 1.01 0.91 -4.36
C VAL A 35 1.62 0.60 -5.73
N LYS A 36 2.78 1.18 -6.06
CA LYS A 36 3.51 0.80 -7.29
C LYS A 36 3.89 -0.68 -7.26
N ARG A 37 3.76 -1.37 -8.40
CA ARG A 37 4.18 -2.78 -8.57
C ARG A 37 5.68 -2.94 -8.83
N HIS A 38 6.51 -2.16 -8.16
CA HIS A 38 7.97 -2.28 -8.25
C HIS A 38 8.50 -3.14 -7.10
N ARG A 39 9.68 -3.76 -7.29
CA ARG A 39 10.31 -4.62 -6.27
C ARG A 39 10.73 -3.79 -5.05
N GLU A 40 11.18 -2.57 -5.30
CA GLU A 40 11.58 -1.59 -4.30
C GLU A 40 10.65 -0.37 -4.37
N ILE A 41 10.24 0.09 -3.20
CA ILE A 41 9.44 1.29 -3.02
C ILE A 41 10.29 2.27 -2.23
N GLU A 42 10.44 3.48 -2.74
CA GLU A 42 11.10 4.58 -2.03
C GLU A 42 10.44 4.76 -0.65
N ASP A 43 11.26 4.90 0.39
CA ASP A 43 10.76 4.98 1.76
C ASP A 43 9.83 6.17 1.97
N GLU A 44 10.01 7.26 1.22
CA GLU A 44 9.07 8.39 1.21
C GLU A 44 7.68 8.00 0.68
N THR A 45 7.63 7.23 -0.40
CA THR A 45 6.37 6.74 -0.98
C THR A 45 5.69 5.77 -0.02
N ALA A 46 6.44 4.86 0.60
CA ALA A 46 5.92 3.94 1.61
C ALA A 46 5.34 4.71 2.82
N LYS A 47 6.04 5.72 3.33
CA LYS A 47 5.56 6.59 4.41
C LYS A 47 4.28 7.33 4.03
N ARG A 48 4.20 7.90 2.82
CA ARG A 48 2.97 8.56 2.34
C ARG A 48 1.79 7.60 2.26
N ILE A 49 2.02 6.37 1.80
CA ILE A 49 0.98 5.34 1.73
C ILE A 49 0.52 4.94 3.13
N LEU A 50 1.43 4.74 4.08
CA LEU A 50 1.09 4.43 5.48
C LEU A 50 0.32 5.58 6.14
N LYS A 51 0.72 6.83 5.89
CA LYS A 51 0.00 8.01 6.38
C LYS A 51 -1.40 8.12 5.79
N ALA A 52 -1.54 7.89 4.49
CA ALA A 52 -2.85 7.85 3.81
C ALA A 52 -3.72 6.68 4.31
N ALA A 53 -3.10 5.57 4.69
CA ALA A 53 -3.76 4.43 5.30
C ALA A 53 -4.10 4.61 6.79
N GLY A 54 -3.68 5.73 7.41
CA GLY A 54 -3.87 6.00 8.84
C GLY A 54 -3.02 5.12 9.76
N LEU A 55 -1.95 4.50 9.24
CA LEU A 55 -1.13 3.52 9.95
C LEU A 55 0.14 4.11 10.58
N ARG A 56 0.55 5.33 10.22
CA ARG A 56 1.53 6.15 10.95
C ARG A 56 1.73 7.52 10.29
#